data_AF-A0A484Z153-F1
#
_entry.id   AF-A0A484Z153-F1
#
_cell.length_a   1.000
_cell.length_b   1.000
_cell.length_c   1.000
_cell.angle_alpha   90.00
_cell.angle_beta   90.00
_cell.angle_gamma   90.00
#
_symmetry.space_group_name_H-M   'P 1'
#
loop_
_entity.id
_entity.type
_entity.pdbx_description
1 polymer ?
#
loop_
_entity_poly.entity_id
_entity_poly.type
_entity_poly.pdbx_seq_one_letter_code
_entity_poly.pdbx_strand_id
1 'polypeptide(L)'
;MKALRWYVFAAMMLAVTDLRAACTWPAWEQFKQDYMSEGGRVIDPSDARKITTSEGQSYGLFFALVANDRKAFDQLLSWDARQPGRRRFNAAPARLAVGAEEQRDLGGHRR
;
A
#
# COMPACT_ATOMS: atom_id res chain seq x y z
N MET A 1 25.43 -33.62 -29.35
CA MET A 1 25.59 -32.15 -29.48
C MET A 1 24.28 -31.34 -29.46
N LYS A 2 23.11 -31.90 -29.83
CA LYS A 2 21.82 -31.16 -29.79
C LYS A 2 21.22 -31.01 -28.38
N ALA A 3 21.30 -32.06 -27.56
CA ALA A 3 20.79 -32.05 -26.18
C ALA A 3 21.53 -31.07 -25.27
N LEU A 4 22.85 -30.91 -25.45
CA LEU A 4 23.66 -29.95 -24.69
C LEU A 4 23.23 -28.50 -24.97
N ARG A 5 22.88 -28.17 -26.22
CA ARG A 5 22.36 -26.85 -26.59
C ARG A 5 21.01 -26.57 -25.96
N TRP A 6 20.16 -27.60 -25.81
CA TRP A 6 18.87 -27.50 -25.15
C TRP A 6 18.98 -27.28 -23.64
N TYR A 7 19.92 -27.97 -22.99
CA TYR A 7 20.20 -27.76 -21.56
C TYR A 7 20.74 -26.36 -21.28
N VAL A 8 21.63 -25.82 -22.13
CA VAL A 8 22.13 -24.45 -21.99
C VAL A 8 20.99 -23.43 -22.18
N PHE A 9 20.09 -23.66 -23.15
CA PHE A 9 18.92 -22.79 -23.36
C PHE A 9 17.95 -22.82 -22.17
N ALA A 10 17.68 -24.01 -21.62
CA ALA A 10 16.82 -24.18 -20.44
C ALA A 10 17.44 -23.55 -19.18
N ALA A 11 18.75 -23.69 -18.98
CA ALA A 11 19.47 -23.07 -17.88
C ALA A 11 19.50 -21.53 -18.00
N MET A 12 19.61 -20.99 -19.22
CA MET A 12 19.57 -19.56 -19.49
C MET A 12 18.17 -18.96 -19.27
N MET A 13 17.09 -19.71 -19.54
CA MET A 13 15.72 -19.30 -19.23
C MET A 13 15.41 -19.31 -17.72
N LEU A 14 16.03 -20.21 -16.95
CA LEU A 14 15.90 -20.22 -15.48
C LEU A 14 16.65 -19.08 -14.77
N ALA A 15 17.61 -18.44 -15.45
CA ALA A 15 18.45 -17.39 -14.87
C ALA A 15 17.82 -15.98 -14.92
N VAL A 16 16.63 -15.83 -15.51
CA VAL A 16 15.88 -14.56 -15.46
C VAL A 16 15.07 -14.51 -14.16
N THR A 17 15.76 -14.50 -13.03
CA THR A 17 15.14 -14.10 -11.76
C THR A 17 14.87 -12.60 -11.83
N ASP A 18 13.64 -12.18 -11.50
CA ASP A 18 13.23 -10.78 -11.35
C ASP A 18 14.25 -10.02 -10.46
N LEU A 19 15.25 -9.39 -11.09
CA LEU A 19 16.00 -8.29 -10.50
C LEU A 19 15.06 -7.08 -10.49
N ARG A 20 13.94 -7.18 -9.77
CA ARG A 20 13.21 -6.00 -9.30
C ARG A 20 14.04 -5.38 -8.20
N ALA A 21 15.16 -4.77 -8.59
CA ALA A 21 15.66 -3.60 -7.89
C ALA A 21 14.63 -2.48 -8.12
N ALA A 22 13.43 -2.62 -7.55
CA ALA A 22 12.72 -1.43 -7.13
C ALA A 22 13.72 -0.71 -6.24
N CYS A 23 14.14 0.50 -6.62
CA CYS A 23 15.06 1.30 -5.81
C CYS A 23 14.52 1.25 -4.37
N THR A 24 15.19 0.47 -3.51
CA THR A 24 14.70 0.22 -2.16
C THR A 24 14.80 1.54 -1.45
N TRP A 25 13.67 2.14 -1.10
CA TRP A 25 13.63 3.41 -0.39
C TRP A 25 13.94 3.12 1.10
N PRO A 26 15.16 3.38 1.61
CA PRO A 26 15.55 2.85 2.92
C PRO A 26 14.75 3.49 4.05
N ALA A 27 14.34 4.76 3.89
CA ALA A 27 13.49 5.44 4.85
C ALA A 27 12.08 4.84 4.92
N TRP A 28 11.55 4.30 3.82
CA TRP A 28 10.29 3.56 3.83
C TRP A 28 10.41 2.25 4.61
N GLU A 29 11.50 1.51 4.41
CA GLU A 29 11.75 0.28 5.17
C GLU A 29 11.87 0.56 6.67
N GLN A 30 12.60 1.62 7.04
CA GLN A 30 12.70 2.07 8.42
C GLN A 30 11.33 2.50 8.97
N PHE A 31 10.54 3.25 8.20
CA PHE A 31 9.20 3.66 8.60
C PHE A 31 8.30 2.46 8.89
N LYS A 32 8.33 1.41 8.05
CA LYS A 32 7.58 0.18 8.29
C LYS A 32 8.00 -0.47 9.60
N GLN A 33 9.29 -0.55 9.88
CA GLN A 33 9.81 -1.17 11.10
C GLN A 33 9.41 -0.40 12.36
N ASP A 34 9.48 0.93 12.31
CA ASP A 34 9.28 1.77 13.50
C ASP A 34 7.80 2.07 13.78
N TYR A 35 7.00 2.23 12.73
CA TYR A 35 5.63 2.75 12.85
C TYR A 35 4.55 1.77 12.37
N MET A 36 4.86 0.77 11.54
CA MET A 36 3.84 -0.14 11.00
C MET A 36 3.79 -1.46 11.76
N SER A 37 2.64 -1.78 12.35
CA SER A 37 2.40 -3.12 12.90
C SER A 37 2.24 -4.18 11.80
N GLU A 38 2.44 -5.45 12.14
CA GLU A 38 2.15 -6.60 11.26
C GLU A 38 0.71 -6.59 10.70
N GLY A 39 -0.24 -6.03 11.45
CA GLY A 39 -1.65 -5.94 11.07
C GLY A 39 -1.99 -4.81 10.09
N GLY A 40 -1.02 -4.03 9.61
CA GLY A 40 -1.25 -2.91 8.68
C GLY A 40 -1.64 -1.59 9.34
N ARG A 41 -1.46 -1.46 10.64
CA ARG A 41 -1.70 -0.24 11.41
C ARG A 41 -0.45 0.63 11.51
N VAL A 42 -0.52 1.92 11.16
CA VAL A 42 0.49 2.93 11.51
C VAL A 42 0.24 3.42 12.94
N ILE A 43 1.26 3.33 13.77
CA ILE A 43 1.23 3.61 15.20
C ILE A 43 2.05 4.86 15.45
N ASP A 44 1.48 5.82 16.18
CA ASP A 44 2.24 6.92 16.74
C ASP A 44 2.88 6.49 18.08
N PRO A 45 4.22 6.35 18.17
CA PRO A 45 4.90 5.96 19.39
C PRO A 45 5.01 7.11 20.40
N SER A 46 4.75 8.36 20.00
CA SER A 46 4.81 9.53 20.89
C SER A 46 3.60 9.63 21.82
N ASP A 47 2.46 9.03 21.46
CA ASP A 47 1.31 8.89 22.35
C ASP A 47 1.43 7.60 23.18
N ALA A 48 1.33 7.70 24.51
CA ALA A 48 1.40 6.56 25.42
C ALA A 48 0.36 5.47 25.12
N ARG A 49 -0.77 5.83 24.50
CA ARG A 49 -1.85 4.92 24.11
C ARG A 49 -1.59 4.23 22.76
N LYS A 50 -0.49 4.55 22.08
CA LYS A 50 -0.10 3.99 20.77
C LYS A 50 -1.25 4.10 19.78
N ILE A 51 -1.80 5.31 19.62
CA ILE A 51 -2.99 5.56 18.78
C ILE A 51 -2.68 5.44 17.29
N THR A 52 -3.73 5.31 16.48
CA THR A 52 -3.64 5.43 15.02
C THR A 52 -4.57 6.52 14.54
N THR A 53 -4.00 7.48 13.81
CA THR A 53 -4.72 8.58 13.19
C THR A 53 -5.08 8.23 11.74
N SER A 54 -6.15 8.84 11.22
CA SER A 54 -6.48 8.76 9.78
C SER A 54 -5.38 9.35 8.90
N GLU A 55 -4.69 10.37 9.41
CA GLU A 55 -3.54 11.00 8.75
C GLU A 55 -2.36 10.02 8.62
N GLY A 56 -1.97 9.34 9.71
CA GLY A 56 -0.89 8.35 9.70
C GLY A 56 -1.14 7.20 8.71
N GLN A 57 -2.37 6.69 8.64
CA GLN A 57 -2.73 5.68 7.62
C GLN A 57 -2.66 6.22 6.19
N SER A 58 -3.09 7.47 5.97
CA SER A 58 -3.07 8.08 4.64
C SER A 58 -1.64 8.26 4.14
N TYR A 59 -0.71 8.68 5.01
CA TYR A 59 0.71 8.73 4.67
C TYR A 59 1.32 7.35 4.42
N GLY A 60 0.97 6.35 5.24
CA GLY A 60 1.40 4.97 4.99
C GLY A 60 1.00 4.48 3.60
N LEU A 61 -0.25 4.72 3.19
CA LEU A 61 -0.75 4.36 1.86
C LEU A 61 -0.01 5.10 0.75
N PHE A 62 0.24 6.40 0.93
CA PHE A 62 1.01 7.20 -0.02
C PHE A 62 2.44 6.70 -0.17
N PHE A 63 3.14 6.41 0.93
CA PHE A 63 4.52 5.90 0.90
C PHE A 63 4.61 4.53 0.26
N ALA A 64 3.66 3.62 0.55
CA ALA A 64 3.60 2.32 -0.10
C ALA A 64 3.41 2.45 -1.62
N LEU A 65 2.61 3.42 -2.08
CA LEU A 65 2.43 3.71 -3.51
C LEU A 65 3.73 4.25 -4.14
N VAL A 66 4.38 5.23 -3.49
CA VAL A 66 5.65 5.82 -3.97
C VAL A 66 6.76 4.77 -4.02
N ALA A 67 6.82 3.87 -3.04
CA ALA A 67 7.78 2.77 -2.98
C ALA A 67 7.44 1.61 -3.94
N ASN A 68 6.28 1.64 -4.61
CA ASN A 68 5.75 0.54 -5.39
C ASN A 68 5.64 -0.78 -4.57
N ASP A 69 5.36 -0.67 -3.27
CA ASP A 69 5.22 -1.78 -2.33
C ASP A 69 3.75 -2.19 -2.20
N ARG A 70 3.30 -2.99 -3.17
CA ARG A 70 1.90 -3.45 -3.23
C ARG A 70 1.49 -4.25 -2.00
N LYS A 71 2.40 -5.05 -1.44
CA LYS A 71 2.11 -5.89 -0.27
C LYS A 71 1.79 -5.02 0.94
N ALA A 72 2.61 -4.01 1.21
CA ALA A 72 2.35 -3.08 2.31
C ALA A 72 1.09 -2.25 2.06
N PHE A 73 0.86 -1.79 0.83
CA PHE A 73 -0.36 -1.07 0.46
C PHE A 73 -1.63 -1.87 0.79
N ASP A 74 -1.68 -3.15 0.40
CA ASP A 74 -2.81 -4.03 0.67
C ASP A 74 -3.01 -4.26 2.18
N GLN A 75 -1.92 -4.39 2.94
CA GLN A 75 -1.99 -4.53 4.41
C GLN A 75 -2.59 -3.29 5.06
N LEU A 76 -2.10 -2.10 4.71
CA LEU A 76 -2.56 -0.81 5.22
C LEU A 76 -4.04 -0.58 4.93
N LEU A 77 -4.47 -0.86 3.69
CA LEU A 77 -5.86 -0.71 3.26
C LEU A 77 -6.79 -1.70 3.98
N SER A 78 -6.33 -2.94 4.16
CA SER A 78 -7.11 -3.98 4.83
C SER A 78 -7.35 -3.68 6.31
N TRP A 79 -6.39 -3.02 6.98
CA TRP A 79 -6.53 -2.62 8.38
C TRP A 79 -7.68 -1.62 8.55
N ASP A 80 -7.72 -0.61 7.69
CA ASP A 80 -8.73 0.43 7.76
C ASP A 80 -10.14 -0.13 7.46
N ALA A 81 -10.24 -1.06 6.50
CA ALA A 81 -11.49 -1.74 6.19
C ALA A 81 -12.04 -2.63 7.31
N ARG A 82 -11.21 -3.05 8.30
CA ARG A 82 -11.64 -3.84 9.46
C ARG A 82 -12.16 -2.99 10.62
N GLN A 83 -11.97 -1.67 10.59
CA GLN A 83 -12.33 -0.79 11.71
C GLN A 83 -13.83 -0.44 11.69
N PRO A 84 -14.60 -0.78 12.74
CA PRO A 84 -16.02 -0.49 12.79
C PRO A 84 -16.30 1.02 12.82
N GLY A 85 -17.24 1.48 12.00
CA GLY A 85 -17.69 2.88 11.96
C GLY A 85 -16.81 3.85 11.16
N ARG A 86 -15.67 3.44 10.61
CA ARG A 86 -14.90 4.26 9.66
C ARG A 86 -15.49 4.15 8.26
N ARG A 87 -15.58 5.28 7.53
CA ARG A 87 -15.89 5.24 6.09
C ARG A 87 -14.75 4.50 5.40
N ARG A 88 -15.06 3.39 4.72
CA ARG A 88 -14.09 2.67 3.89
C ARG A 88 -13.36 3.66 2.99
N PHE A 89 -12.04 3.78 3.16
CA PHE A 89 -11.20 4.32 2.10
C PHE A 89 -11.32 3.36 0.91
N ASN A 90 -12.24 3.66 0.00
CA ASN A 90 -12.35 2.92 -1.25
C ASN A 90 -11.19 3.43 -2.11
N ALA A 91 -10.04 2.74 -2.06
CA ALA A 91 -8.97 2.94 -3.01
C ALA A 91 -9.47 2.43 -4.38
N ALA A 92 -10.31 3.23 -5.03
CA ALA A 92 -10.52 3.10 -6.47
C ALA A 92 -9.12 3.10 -7.11
N PRO A 93 -8.87 2.27 -8.15
CA PRO A 93 -7.56 2.25 -8.79
C PRO A 93 -7.17 3.69 -9.10
N ALA A 94 -5.96 4.09 -8.67
CA ALA A 94 -5.45 5.48 -8.67
C ALA A 94 -5.55 6.22 -10.03
N ARG A 95 -6.00 5.52 -11.07
CA ARG A 95 -6.32 6.03 -12.41
C ARG A 95 -7.67 6.75 -12.53
N LEU A 96 -8.60 6.61 -11.58
CA LEU A 96 -10.01 7.02 -11.80
C LEU A 96 -10.58 8.06 -10.81
N ALA A 97 -9.80 8.58 -9.85
CA ALA A 97 -10.34 9.39 -8.75
C ALA A 97 -10.13 10.92 -8.87
N VAL A 98 -10.00 11.48 -10.08
CA VAL A 98 -9.75 12.93 -10.28
C VAL A 98 -11.03 13.74 -10.61
N GLY A 99 -12.25 13.21 -10.47
CA GLY A 99 -13.42 13.95 -11.00
C GLY A 99 -14.81 13.68 -10.42
N ALA A 100 -14.97 13.32 -9.14
CA ALA A 100 -16.29 12.93 -8.62
C ALA A 100 -16.71 13.60 -7.30
N GLU A 101 -16.44 14.91 -7.12
CA GLU A 101 -16.88 15.64 -5.92
C GLU A 101 -17.56 16.99 -6.23
N GLU A 102 -18.49 17.02 -7.20
CA GLU A 102 -19.33 18.18 -7.49
C GLU A 102 -20.78 17.75 -7.74
N GLN A 103 -21.44 17.14 -6.75
CA GLN A 103 -22.92 17.00 -6.67
C GLN A 103 -23.32 16.14 -5.46
N ARG A 104 -23.41 16.71 -4.25
CA ARG A 104 -24.26 16.13 -3.20
C ARG A 104 -24.60 17.02 -2.00
N ASP A 105 -24.71 18.35 -2.16
CA ASP A 105 -25.22 19.21 -1.07
C ASP A 105 -26.24 20.27 -1.52
N LEU A 106 -27.28 19.84 -2.24
CA LEU A 106 -28.51 20.63 -2.39
C LEU A 106 -29.72 19.71 -2.23
N GLY A 107 -30.21 19.54 -0.99
CA GLY A 107 -31.54 18.95 -0.78
C GLY A 107 -31.90 18.58 0.67
N GLY A 108 -32.79 19.35 1.30
CA GLY A 108 -33.63 18.92 2.43
C GLY A 108 -33.43 19.73 3.71
N HIS A 109 -33.98 20.93 3.85
CA HIS A 109 -35.37 21.27 4.20
C HIS A 109 -35.82 20.84 5.62
N ARG A 110 -35.83 21.85 6.51
CA ARG A 110 -36.65 22.07 7.72
C ARG A 110 -37.41 20.88 8.32
N ARG A 111 -37.14 20.63 9.60
CA ARG A 111 -38.13 20.80 10.68
C ARG A 111 -37.48 21.52 11.84
#